data_AF-A0A3R7NCY2-F1
#
_entry.id   AF-A0A3R7NCY2-F1
#
_cell.length_a   1.000
_cell.length_b   1.000
_cell.length_c   1.000
_cell.angle_alpha   90.00
_cell.angle_beta   90.00
_cell.angle_gamma   90.00
#
_symmetry.space_group_name_H-M   'P 1'
#
loop_
_entity.id
_entity.type
_entity.pdbx_description
1 polymer ?
#
loop_
_entity_poly.entity_id
_entity_poly.type
_entity_poly.pdbx_seq_one_letter_code
_entity_poly.pdbx_strand_id
1 'polypeptide(L)'
;MVVEYLNSADAQRLIEFLGDDKLTFSTLEKSFKEAFSKDTFLNVSRAIQQLVQNMITSGEGVGIVSSLFILNIMRKMECETAKCVFYDALLELERAMRQDVCFTEQIKYASKEAKEGKKSLEATNAEKYRLHCAAKEFAFRLLANKVSPDETSLAVLHDKQEQIDAALNAWESNGLQLKEAIANIAHCWAQDVEKNSCETLSKMSAVLGSGVHAALLLQAARPQFPSLPLVSGELQFLIPGGSPGSDLLYFDAEPVTEEWKISKKLITLSCDTPLSKEEQQQLIHTLSSGDVFNRLGINIELLGRIAIHNPDVSAALMLRLPPQEGSQCIRHILKSSVSPEHVETVLLHASKVLQQDNLRTYITGKLHFFKEKTSLSSSDKDSIKSFIMTLHQLVTKASKDNKDMYIAEALKSDITHLCEKCDLPEVSARWEELK
;
A
#
# COMPACT_ATOMS: atom_id res chain seq x y z
N MET A 1 29.34 15.36 -20.01
CA MET A 1 29.00 16.77 -19.73
C MET A 1 28.06 16.76 -18.53
N VAL A 2 28.47 17.34 -17.40
CA VAL A 2 27.56 17.57 -16.27
C VAL A 2 26.60 18.66 -16.73
N VAL A 3 25.31 18.35 -16.81
CA VAL A 3 24.29 19.35 -17.14
C VAL A 3 24.15 20.23 -15.89
N GLU A 4 24.64 21.46 -15.96
CA GLU A 4 24.43 22.44 -14.89
C GLU A 4 22.96 22.90 -14.95
N TYR A 5 22.15 22.41 -14.03
CA TYR A 5 20.74 22.77 -13.93
C TYR A 5 20.53 24.16 -13.30
N LEU A 6 21.48 24.61 -12.49
CA LEU A 6 21.48 25.90 -11.81
C LEU A 6 22.69 26.74 -12.23
N ASN A 7 22.55 28.06 -12.18
CA ASN A 7 23.72 28.95 -12.30
C ASN A 7 24.61 28.80 -11.06
N SER A 8 25.87 29.27 -11.15
CA SER A 8 26.86 29.08 -10.09
C SER A 8 26.47 29.68 -8.74
N ALA A 9 25.80 30.84 -8.74
CA ALA A 9 25.35 31.50 -7.51
C ALA A 9 24.24 30.71 -6.80
N ASP A 10 23.28 30.20 -7.57
CA ASP A 10 22.16 29.40 -7.05
C ASP A 10 22.60 28.00 -6.63
N ALA A 11 23.56 27.40 -7.34
CA ALA A 11 24.19 26.15 -6.94
C ALA A 11 24.93 26.30 -5.59
N GLN A 12 25.68 27.39 -5.43
CA GLN A 12 26.39 27.69 -4.18
C GLN A 12 25.41 27.90 -3.01
N ARG A 13 24.35 28.68 -3.21
CA ARG A 13 23.30 28.87 -2.18
C ARG A 13 22.64 27.56 -1.79
N LEU A 14 22.34 26.69 -2.75
CA LEU A 14 21.78 25.37 -2.48
C LEU A 14 22.74 24.54 -1.62
N ILE A 15 24.03 24.52 -1.95
CA ILE A 15 25.05 23.80 -1.15
C ILE A 15 25.13 24.36 0.27
N GLU A 16 25.07 25.67 0.44
CA GLU A 16 25.04 26.31 1.77
C GLU A 16 23.83 25.86 2.60
N PHE A 17 22.64 25.82 1.99
CA PHE A 17 21.44 25.30 2.66
C PHE A 17 21.54 23.81 3.02
N LEU A 18 22.22 23.02 2.20
CA LEU A 18 22.40 21.58 2.45
C LEU A 18 23.46 21.30 3.52
N GLY A 19 24.48 22.14 3.64
CA GLY A 19 25.60 21.96 4.55
C GLY A 19 25.43 22.60 5.94
N ASP A 20 24.46 23.49 6.14
CA ASP A 20 24.26 24.15 7.45
C ASP A 20 23.56 23.21 8.44
N ASP A 21 24.32 22.76 9.44
CA ASP A 21 23.89 21.81 10.45
C ASP A 21 23.13 22.45 11.63
N LYS A 22 23.19 23.78 11.77
CA LYS A 22 22.63 24.55 12.90
C LYS A 22 21.34 25.26 12.56
N LEU A 23 21.02 25.36 11.28
CA LEU A 23 19.84 26.07 10.82
C LEU A 23 18.57 25.27 11.18
N THR A 24 17.61 25.94 11.82
CA THR A 24 16.32 25.32 12.16
C THR A 24 15.49 25.13 10.90
N PHE A 25 14.68 24.07 10.85
CA PHE A 25 13.84 23.79 9.69
C PHE A 25 12.90 24.94 9.31
N SER A 26 12.40 25.71 10.29
CA SER A 26 11.62 26.93 10.04
C SER A 26 12.42 28.03 9.34
N THR A 27 13.66 28.27 9.77
CA THR A 27 14.56 29.25 9.14
C THR A 27 14.96 28.77 7.75
N LEU A 28 15.23 27.48 7.59
CA LEU A 28 15.62 26.87 6.32
C LEU A 28 14.49 26.99 5.30
N GLU A 29 13.26 26.69 5.72
CA GLU A 29 12.08 26.82 4.86
C GLU A 29 11.86 28.27 4.42
N LYS A 30 12.00 29.23 5.35
CA LYS A 30 11.86 30.65 5.04
C LYS A 30 12.94 31.11 4.06
N SER A 31 14.21 30.86 4.35
CA SER A 31 15.34 31.27 3.50
C SER A 31 15.30 30.62 2.13
N PHE A 32 14.91 29.34 2.05
CA PHE A 32 14.73 28.65 0.77
C PHE A 32 13.63 29.30 -0.08
N LYS A 33 12.47 29.60 0.51
CA LYS A 33 11.34 30.24 -0.21
C LYS A 33 11.64 31.67 -0.64
N GLU A 34 12.52 32.38 0.08
CA GLU A 34 13.00 33.71 -0.31
C GLU A 34 14.03 33.64 -1.45
N ALA A 35 14.87 32.60 -1.47
CA ALA A 35 15.93 32.44 -2.46
C ALA A 35 15.46 31.80 -3.79
N PHE A 36 14.50 30.88 -3.75
CA PHE A 36 14.08 30.08 -4.91
C PHE A 36 12.58 30.24 -5.20
N SER A 37 12.25 30.62 -6.43
CA SER A 37 10.87 30.69 -6.91
C SER A 37 10.40 29.34 -7.47
N LYS A 38 9.07 29.14 -7.58
CA LYS A 38 8.47 27.91 -8.11
C LYS A 38 9.00 27.52 -9.50
N ASP A 39 9.30 28.50 -10.34
CA ASP A 39 9.81 28.27 -11.71
C ASP A 39 11.19 27.59 -11.73
N THR A 40 11.95 27.70 -10.63
CA THR A 40 13.28 27.09 -10.49
C THR A 40 13.26 25.70 -9.87
N PHE A 41 12.11 25.24 -9.35
CA PHE A 41 12.03 23.98 -8.58
C PHE A 41 12.41 22.74 -9.37
N LEU A 42 12.16 22.71 -10.69
CA LEU A 42 12.62 21.65 -11.57
C LEU A 42 14.14 21.50 -11.52
N ASN A 43 14.85 22.62 -11.68
CA ASN A 43 16.31 22.67 -11.71
C ASN A 43 16.92 22.37 -10.34
N VAL A 44 16.32 22.91 -9.27
CA VAL A 44 16.71 22.61 -7.90
C VAL A 44 16.54 21.12 -7.60
N SER A 45 15.41 20.51 -7.97
CA SER A 45 15.16 19.08 -7.76
C SER A 45 16.19 18.21 -8.48
N ARG A 46 16.55 18.54 -9.73
CA ARG A 46 17.59 17.80 -10.49
C ARG A 46 18.99 17.97 -9.89
N ALA A 47 19.32 19.16 -9.38
CA ALA A 47 20.58 19.38 -8.67
C ALA A 47 20.64 18.55 -7.38
N ILE A 48 19.56 18.55 -6.58
CA ILE A 48 19.46 17.72 -5.38
C ILE A 48 19.57 16.23 -5.72
N GLN A 49 18.96 15.76 -6.81
CA GLN A 49 19.05 14.35 -7.23
C GLN A 49 20.50 13.88 -7.41
N GLN A 50 21.34 14.69 -8.04
CA GLN A 50 22.77 14.37 -8.23
C GLN A 50 23.56 14.44 -6.92
N LEU A 51 23.29 15.46 -6.11
CA LEU A 51 23.99 15.66 -4.84
C LEU A 51 23.64 14.55 -3.84
N VAL A 52 22.37 14.19 -3.70
CA VAL A 52 21.91 13.22 -2.69
C VAL A 52 22.48 11.84 -2.92
N GLN A 53 22.65 11.43 -4.19
CA GLN A 53 23.29 10.15 -4.53
C GLN A 53 24.75 10.10 -4.06
N ASN A 54 25.49 11.21 -4.22
CA ASN A 54 26.86 11.32 -3.74
C ASN A 54 26.90 11.33 -2.20
N MET A 55 25.99 12.07 -1.56
CA MET A 55 25.90 12.18 -0.10
C MET A 55 25.54 10.84 0.58
N ILE A 56 24.65 10.04 -0.02
CA ILE A 56 24.34 8.68 0.45
C ILE A 56 25.60 7.79 0.35
N THR A 57 26.36 7.90 -0.73
CA THR A 57 27.58 7.10 -0.90
C THR A 57 28.69 7.51 0.09
N SER A 58 28.86 8.81 0.32
CA SER A 58 29.87 9.35 1.23
C SER A 58 29.48 9.26 2.72
N GLY A 59 28.18 9.17 3.04
CA GLY A 59 27.67 9.16 4.42
C GLY A 59 27.48 10.57 5.00
N GLU A 60 27.18 11.56 4.17
CA GLU A 60 26.99 12.97 4.58
C GLU A 60 25.56 13.20 5.12
N GLY A 61 25.30 12.71 6.34
CA GLY A 61 23.96 12.70 6.94
C GLY A 61 23.24 14.06 6.93
N VAL A 62 23.94 15.16 7.26
CA VAL A 62 23.33 16.51 7.31
C VAL A 62 22.79 16.91 5.93
N GLY A 63 23.59 16.69 4.89
CA GLY A 63 23.20 17.01 3.53
C GLY A 63 22.03 16.16 3.02
N ILE A 64 21.96 14.88 3.42
CA ILE A 64 20.81 14.01 3.11
C ILE A 64 19.53 14.53 3.78
N VAL A 65 19.59 14.83 5.08
CA VAL A 65 18.45 15.33 5.86
C VAL A 65 17.95 16.68 5.31
N SER A 66 18.85 17.63 5.06
CA SER A 66 18.52 18.93 4.47
C SER A 66 17.94 18.79 3.05
N SER A 67 18.45 17.85 2.24
CA SER A 67 17.93 17.56 0.90
C SER A 67 16.49 17.05 0.96
N LEU A 68 16.21 16.08 1.82
CA LEU A 68 14.86 15.53 2.02
C LEU A 68 13.89 16.62 2.51
N PHE A 69 14.35 17.51 3.38
CA PHE A 69 13.55 18.63 3.86
C PHE A 69 13.19 19.61 2.73
N ILE A 70 14.17 20.04 1.93
CA ILE A 70 13.95 20.95 0.79
C ILE A 70 13.02 20.32 -0.27
N LEU A 71 13.24 19.05 -0.60
CA LEU A 71 12.35 18.30 -1.49
C LEU A 71 10.92 18.23 -0.92
N ASN A 72 10.76 18.08 0.40
CA ASN A 72 9.45 18.09 1.04
C ASN A 72 8.75 19.46 0.98
N ILE A 73 9.49 20.58 1.06
CA ILE A 73 8.93 21.92 0.84
C ILE A 73 8.36 22.02 -0.56
N MET A 74 9.16 21.66 -1.57
CA MET A 74 8.74 21.71 -2.98
C MET A 74 7.58 20.75 -3.27
N ARG A 75 7.57 19.56 -2.64
CA ARG A 75 6.46 18.60 -2.69
C ARG A 75 5.16 19.22 -2.18
N LYS A 76 5.18 19.88 -1.02
CA LYS A 76 4.02 20.58 -0.44
C LYS A 76 3.53 21.76 -1.31
N MET A 77 4.37 22.21 -2.24
CA MET A 77 4.04 23.25 -3.23
C MET A 77 3.65 22.67 -4.59
N GLU A 78 3.32 21.36 -4.65
CA GLU A 78 2.89 20.60 -5.83
C GLU A 78 3.93 20.49 -6.96
N CYS A 79 5.22 20.43 -6.62
CA CYS A 79 6.26 20.13 -7.60
C CYS A 79 6.38 18.61 -7.84
N GLU A 80 5.99 18.16 -9.03
CA GLU A 80 6.06 16.74 -9.43
C GLU A 80 7.49 16.20 -9.45
N THR A 81 8.47 16.95 -9.98
CA THR A 81 9.88 16.50 -9.98
C THR A 81 10.42 16.34 -8.57
N ALA A 82 10.03 17.20 -7.64
CA ALA A 82 10.43 17.06 -6.23
C ALA A 82 9.84 15.80 -5.60
N LYS A 83 8.60 15.41 -5.95
CA LYS A 83 8.01 14.13 -5.56
C LYS A 83 8.88 12.97 -6.08
N CYS A 84 9.19 12.95 -7.38
CA CYS A 84 10.00 11.89 -7.98
C CYS A 84 11.38 11.78 -7.32
N VAL A 85 12.08 12.90 -7.14
CA VAL A 85 13.43 12.92 -6.54
C VAL A 85 13.41 12.54 -5.07
N PHE A 86 12.37 12.92 -4.32
CA PHE A 86 12.18 12.47 -2.94
C PHE A 86 12.02 10.95 -2.86
N TYR A 87 11.26 10.36 -3.79
CA TYR A 87 11.10 8.91 -3.88
C TYR A 87 12.40 8.21 -4.25
N ASP A 88 13.13 8.70 -5.26
CA ASP A 88 14.44 8.18 -5.65
C ASP A 88 15.42 8.16 -4.47
N ALA A 89 15.49 9.26 -3.71
CA ALA A 89 16.36 9.35 -2.54
C ALA A 89 16.01 8.29 -1.47
N LEU A 90 14.72 8.02 -1.25
CA LEU A 90 14.27 6.94 -0.36
C LEU A 90 14.70 5.55 -0.86
N LEU A 91 14.61 5.28 -2.17
CA LEU A 91 15.04 4.01 -2.75
C LEU A 91 16.55 3.80 -2.64
N GLU A 92 17.31 4.85 -2.91
CA GLU A 92 18.77 4.81 -2.80
C GLU A 92 19.22 4.63 -1.35
N LEU A 93 18.54 5.28 -0.38
CA LEU A 93 18.78 5.03 1.04
C LEU A 93 18.53 3.57 1.44
N GLU A 94 17.44 2.97 0.97
CA GLU A 94 17.17 1.54 1.22
C GLU A 94 18.26 0.62 0.67
N ARG A 95 18.72 0.89 -0.56
CA ARG A 95 19.78 0.13 -1.21
C ARG A 95 21.08 0.28 -0.44
N ALA A 96 21.42 1.50 -0.04
CA ALA A 96 22.61 1.80 0.77
C ALA A 96 22.55 1.06 2.11
N MET A 97 21.43 1.12 2.83
CA MET A 97 21.26 0.40 4.11
C MET A 97 21.47 -1.12 3.96
N ARG A 98 20.94 -1.74 2.90
CA ARG A 98 21.16 -3.18 2.63
C ARG A 98 22.63 -3.48 2.32
N GLN A 99 23.29 -2.60 1.57
CA GLN A 99 24.72 -2.70 1.29
C GLN A 99 25.55 -2.55 2.57
N ASP A 100 25.22 -1.59 3.43
CA ASP A 100 25.91 -1.37 4.71
C ASP A 100 25.82 -2.61 5.61
N VAL A 101 24.65 -3.24 5.71
CA VAL A 101 24.47 -4.50 6.45
C VAL A 101 25.33 -5.62 5.84
N CYS A 102 25.30 -5.76 4.51
CA CYS A 102 26.11 -6.75 3.80
C CYS A 102 27.62 -6.53 4.04
N PHE A 103 28.10 -5.29 3.94
CA PHE A 103 29.50 -4.94 4.22
C PHE A 103 29.86 -5.21 5.68
N THR A 104 28.97 -4.89 6.62
CA THR A 104 29.18 -5.18 8.04
C THR A 104 29.35 -6.68 8.29
N GLU A 105 28.51 -7.52 7.69
CA GLU A 105 28.65 -8.98 7.77
C GLU A 105 29.94 -9.47 7.09
N GLN A 106 30.28 -8.96 5.90
CA GLN A 106 31.54 -9.30 5.23
C GLN A 106 32.77 -8.94 6.07
N ILE A 107 32.77 -7.76 6.70
CA ILE A 107 33.87 -7.33 7.57
C ILE A 107 33.98 -8.26 8.79
N LYS A 108 32.85 -8.62 9.43
CA LYS A 108 32.83 -9.57 10.56
C LYS A 108 33.49 -10.90 10.20
N TYR A 109 33.19 -11.46 9.02
CA TYR A 109 33.72 -12.76 8.56
C TYR A 109 35.07 -12.67 7.82
N ALA A 110 35.57 -11.48 7.49
CA ALA A 110 36.90 -11.31 6.91
C ALA A 110 38.02 -11.78 7.88
N SER A 111 39.04 -12.44 7.32
CA SER A 111 40.09 -13.17 8.06
C SER A 111 40.87 -12.30 9.07
N LYS A 112 41.50 -12.96 10.05
CA LYS A 112 42.08 -12.38 11.28
C LYS A 112 43.31 -11.47 11.08
N GLU A 113 43.76 -11.19 9.86
CA GLU A 113 45.12 -10.68 9.61
C GLU A 113 45.32 -9.16 9.84
N ALA A 114 44.26 -8.36 10.04
CA ALA A 114 44.39 -6.93 10.35
C ALA A 114 43.36 -6.44 11.40
N LYS A 115 43.61 -6.69 12.68
CA LYS A 115 42.66 -6.39 13.79
C LYS A 115 42.35 -4.89 13.99
N GLU A 116 43.27 -3.97 13.68
CA GLU A 116 43.05 -2.52 13.89
C GLU A 116 42.31 -1.85 12.72
N GLY A 117 42.72 -2.14 11.47
CA GLY A 117 42.03 -1.65 10.28
C GLY A 117 40.58 -2.15 10.22
N LYS A 118 40.35 -3.40 10.64
CA LYS A 118 39.01 -4.00 10.74
C LYS A 118 38.08 -3.24 11.68
N LYS A 119 38.54 -2.85 12.88
CA LYS A 119 37.71 -2.09 13.84
C LYS A 119 37.34 -0.69 13.35
N SER A 120 38.27 0.00 12.67
CA SER A 120 38.01 1.32 12.10
C SER A 120 36.98 1.27 10.96
N LEU A 121 37.08 0.25 10.09
CA LEU A 121 36.11 -0.02 9.04
C LEU A 121 34.73 -0.39 9.60
N GLU A 122 34.69 -1.23 10.63
CA GLU A 122 33.44 -1.57 11.35
C GLU A 122 32.76 -0.32 11.94
N ALA A 123 33.52 0.55 12.61
CA ALA A 123 32.99 1.78 13.20
C ALA A 123 32.46 2.76 12.13
N THR A 124 33.21 2.94 11.04
CA THR A 124 32.82 3.83 9.94
C THR A 124 31.56 3.34 9.25
N ASN A 125 31.45 2.03 9.00
CA ASN A 125 30.30 1.45 8.33
C ASN A 125 29.06 1.41 9.24
N ALA A 126 29.23 1.17 10.54
CA ALA A 126 28.16 1.26 11.52
C ALA A 126 27.61 2.69 11.63
N GLU A 127 28.48 3.70 11.58
CA GLU A 127 28.04 5.10 11.59
C GLU A 127 27.30 5.47 10.30
N LYS A 128 27.79 5.03 9.13
CA LYS A 128 27.07 5.22 7.85
C LYS A 128 25.67 4.61 7.89
N TYR A 129 25.56 3.37 8.35
CA TYR A 129 24.27 2.69 8.51
C TYR A 129 23.33 3.49 9.44
N ARG A 130 23.83 3.97 10.57
CA ARG A 130 23.07 4.78 11.53
C ARG A 130 22.55 6.07 10.90
N LEU A 131 23.40 6.79 10.16
CA LEU A 131 23.04 8.01 9.45
C LEU A 131 21.96 7.75 8.38
N HIS A 132 22.07 6.64 7.63
CA HIS A 132 21.03 6.25 6.67
C HIS A 132 19.70 5.90 7.33
N CYS A 133 19.74 5.19 8.47
CA CYS A 133 18.54 4.88 9.25
C CYS A 133 17.87 6.16 9.77
N ALA A 134 18.65 7.10 10.33
CA ALA A 134 18.16 8.38 10.81
C ALA A 134 17.54 9.22 9.69
N ALA A 135 18.18 9.27 8.52
CA ALA A 135 17.64 9.96 7.35
C ALA A 135 16.33 9.34 6.84
N LYS A 136 16.22 8.00 6.84
CA LYS A 136 14.98 7.29 6.50
C LYS A 136 13.86 7.58 7.50
N GLU A 137 14.15 7.51 8.80
CA GLU A 137 13.20 7.84 9.87
C GLU A 137 12.70 9.29 9.72
N PHE A 138 13.61 10.23 9.45
CA PHE A 138 13.28 11.62 9.22
C PHE A 138 12.39 11.81 7.98
N ALA A 139 12.68 11.12 6.88
CA ALA A 139 11.82 11.13 5.70
C ALA A 139 10.40 10.69 6.04
N PHE A 140 10.24 9.67 6.90
CA PHE A 140 8.93 9.24 7.37
C PHE A 140 8.23 10.31 8.21
N ARG A 141 8.95 10.99 9.13
CA ARG A 141 8.40 12.15 9.85
C ARG A 141 7.96 13.27 8.91
N LEU A 142 8.71 13.55 7.85
CA LEU A 142 8.35 14.56 6.84
C LEU A 142 7.06 14.20 6.11
N LEU A 143 6.91 12.94 5.71
CA LEU A 143 5.72 12.44 5.02
C LEU A 143 4.49 12.48 5.93
N ALA A 144 4.65 12.14 7.20
CA ALA A 144 3.58 12.19 8.21
C ALA A 144 3.34 13.58 8.82
N ASN A 145 4.05 14.62 8.36
CA ASN A 145 3.99 15.99 8.91
C ASN A 145 4.28 16.07 10.43
N LYS A 146 5.23 15.29 10.94
CA LYS A 146 5.63 15.25 12.36
C LYS A 146 6.99 15.87 12.66
N VAL A 147 7.54 16.68 11.77
CA VAL A 147 8.81 17.40 11.98
C VAL A 147 8.56 18.71 12.72
N SER A 148 9.37 19.00 13.74
CA SER A 148 9.26 20.23 14.52
C SER A 148 9.94 21.40 13.79
N PRO A 149 9.36 22.61 13.78
CA PRO A 149 9.95 23.79 13.13
C PRO A 149 11.28 24.25 13.78
N ASP A 150 11.51 23.92 15.05
CA ASP A 150 12.70 24.30 15.82
C ASP A 150 13.81 23.22 15.78
N GLU A 151 13.54 22.09 15.13
CA GLU A 151 14.51 21.01 14.96
C GLU A 151 15.54 21.38 13.87
N THR A 152 16.75 20.83 13.98
CA THR A 152 17.87 21.03 13.04
C THR A 152 18.28 19.71 12.40
N SER A 153 18.96 19.77 11.25
CA SER A 153 19.48 18.57 10.59
C SER A 153 20.45 17.79 11.49
N LEU A 154 21.24 18.46 12.33
CA LEU A 154 22.13 17.80 13.29
C LEU A 154 21.38 17.08 14.41
N ALA A 155 20.29 17.68 14.91
CA ALA A 155 19.49 17.09 15.99
C ALA A 155 18.88 15.74 15.57
N VAL A 156 18.36 15.66 14.33
CA VAL A 156 17.85 14.41 13.72
C VAL A 156 18.90 13.30 13.73
N LEU A 157 20.18 13.65 13.52
CA LEU A 157 21.27 12.69 13.40
C LEU A 157 21.92 12.35 14.75
N HIS A 158 21.47 12.92 15.87
CA HIS A 158 22.05 12.65 17.18
C HIS A 158 21.39 11.46 17.89
N ASP A 159 20.27 10.95 17.36
CA ASP A 159 19.56 9.81 17.95
C ASP A 159 20.39 8.53 17.94
N LYS A 160 20.23 7.73 18.99
CA LYS A 160 20.89 6.42 19.09
C LYS A 160 20.20 5.42 18.16
N GLN A 161 20.96 4.45 17.64
CA GLN A 161 20.43 3.40 16.75
C GLN A 161 19.18 2.71 17.32
N GLU A 162 19.18 2.37 18.61
CA GLU A 162 18.03 1.72 19.27
C GLU A 162 16.75 2.56 19.20
N GLN A 163 16.87 3.89 19.30
CA GLN A 163 15.72 4.81 19.21
C GLN A 163 15.23 4.92 17.77
N ILE A 164 16.16 4.99 16.82
CA ILE A 164 15.88 5.02 15.38
C ILE A 164 15.15 3.73 14.97
N ASP A 165 15.66 2.57 15.37
CA ASP A 165 15.06 1.27 15.06
C ASP A 165 13.66 1.14 15.68
N ALA A 166 13.48 1.58 16.92
CA ALA A 166 12.16 1.58 17.57
C ALA A 166 11.16 2.48 16.81
N ALA A 167 11.60 3.65 16.36
CA ALA A 167 10.78 4.57 15.57
C ALA A 167 10.43 3.97 14.20
N LEU A 168 11.40 3.41 13.48
CA LEU A 168 11.17 2.74 12.19
C LEU A 168 10.20 1.56 12.34
N ASN A 169 10.38 0.69 13.34
CA ASN A 169 9.45 -0.40 13.64
C ASN A 169 8.03 0.09 13.97
N ALA A 170 7.90 1.23 14.67
CA ALA A 170 6.60 1.83 14.96
C ALA A 170 5.91 2.36 13.70
N TRP A 171 6.68 2.99 12.80
CA TRP A 171 6.18 3.38 11.48
C TRP A 171 5.77 2.18 10.64
N GLU A 172 6.51 1.09 10.74
CA GLU A 172 6.23 -0.16 10.04
C GLU A 172 4.95 -0.86 10.50
N SER A 173 4.69 -0.84 11.81
CA SER A 173 3.52 -1.47 12.40
C SER A 173 2.22 -0.67 12.29
N ASN A 174 2.27 0.67 12.17
CA ASN A 174 1.07 1.54 12.22
C ASN A 174 1.10 2.74 11.24
N GLY A 175 1.68 2.58 10.05
CA GLY A 175 1.97 3.67 9.11
C GLY A 175 0.85 4.12 8.16
N LEU A 176 -0.44 4.13 8.54
CA LEU A 176 -1.53 4.57 7.63
C LEU A 176 -1.27 5.96 6.99
N GLN A 177 -0.77 6.91 7.78
CA GLN A 177 -0.43 8.27 7.32
C GLN A 177 0.75 8.31 6.33
N LEU A 178 1.65 7.32 6.39
CA LEU A 178 2.77 7.19 5.46
C LEU A 178 2.31 6.58 4.14
N LYS A 179 1.42 5.59 4.20
CA LYS A 179 0.98 4.83 3.02
C LYS A 179 0.39 5.72 1.94
N GLU A 180 -0.49 6.66 2.31
CA GLU A 180 -1.08 7.60 1.35
C GLU A 180 -0.04 8.54 0.72
N ALA A 181 0.84 9.11 1.54
CA ALA A 181 1.88 10.01 1.08
C ALA A 181 2.89 9.31 0.17
N ILE A 182 3.32 8.09 0.53
CA ILE A 182 4.22 7.26 -0.27
C ILE A 182 3.54 6.84 -1.58
N ALA A 183 2.27 6.44 -1.55
CA ALA A 183 1.52 6.04 -2.74
C ALA A 183 1.39 7.19 -3.75
N ASN A 184 1.06 8.39 -3.28
CA ASN A 184 0.99 9.57 -4.15
C ASN A 184 2.35 9.86 -4.83
N ILE A 185 3.43 9.88 -4.04
CA ILE A 185 4.78 10.16 -4.57
C ILE A 185 5.25 9.03 -5.52
N ALA A 186 4.99 7.77 -5.18
CA ALA A 186 5.32 6.63 -6.03
C ALA A 186 4.56 6.65 -7.37
N HIS A 187 3.32 7.13 -7.37
CA HIS A 187 2.54 7.31 -8.60
C HIS A 187 3.17 8.35 -9.53
N CYS A 188 3.54 9.52 -8.99
CA CYS A 188 4.24 10.57 -9.73
C CYS A 188 5.58 10.07 -10.30
N TRP A 189 6.34 9.34 -9.48
CA TRP A 189 7.60 8.74 -9.88
C TRP A 189 7.43 7.74 -11.03
N ALA A 190 6.44 6.83 -10.94
CA ALA A 190 6.18 5.84 -11.97
C ALA A 190 5.82 6.50 -13.31
N GLN A 191 5.00 7.56 -13.29
CA GLN A 191 4.66 8.34 -14.48
C GLN A 191 5.90 9.04 -15.09
N ASP A 192 6.79 9.62 -14.27
CA ASP A 192 8.00 10.27 -14.77
C ASP A 192 8.99 9.27 -15.38
N VAL A 193 9.19 8.12 -14.74
CA VAL A 193 10.01 7.02 -15.25
C VAL A 193 9.46 6.50 -16.57
N GLU A 194 8.15 6.29 -16.66
CA GLU A 194 7.49 5.84 -17.90
C GLU A 194 7.68 6.88 -19.01
N LYS A 195 7.46 8.16 -18.72
CA LYS A 195 7.66 9.26 -19.66
C LYS A 195 9.11 9.32 -20.15
N ASN A 196 10.09 9.28 -19.24
CA ASN A 196 11.51 9.33 -19.59
C ASN A 196 11.93 8.11 -20.43
N SER A 197 11.39 6.93 -20.11
CA SER A 197 11.63 5.71 -20.88
C SER A 197 11.07 5.84 -22.29
N CYS A 198 9.83 6.30 -22.43
CA CYS A 198 9.18 6.57 -23.72
C CYS A 198 9.92 7.65 -24.54
N GLU A 199 10.39 8.73 -23.91
CA GLU A 199 11.16 9.78 -24.58
C GLU A 199 12.51 9.24 -25.07
N THR A 200 13.18 8.43 -24.24
CA THR A 200 14.46 7.78 -24.59
C THR A 200 14.27 6.82 -25.76
N LEU A 201 13.20 6.02 -25.73
CA LEU A 201 12.82 5.16 -26.86
C LEU A 201 12.51 5.96 -28.11
N SER A 202 11.75 7.05 -28.00
CA SER A 202 11.43 7.91 -29.14
C SER A 202 12.72 8.45 -29.78
N LYS A 203 13.65 8.97 -28.97
CA LYS A 203 14.98 9.41 -29.43
C LYS A 203 15.78 8.26 -30.06
N MET A 204 15.80 7.08 -29.44
CA MET A 204 16.49 5.89 -29.98
C MET A 204 15.87 5.41 -31.30
N SER A 205 14.54 5.43 -31.42
CA SER A 205 13.81 5.08 -32.65
C SER A 205 14.10 6.05 -33.79
N ALA A 206 14.25 7.36 -33.48
CA ALA A 206 14.62 8.38 -34.45
C ALA A 206 16.07 8.22 -34.96
N VAL A 207 16.96 7.63 -34.15
CA VAL A 207 18.36 7.35 -34.52
C VAL A 207 18.49 6.02 -35.29
N LEU A 208 17.59 5.05 -35.06
CA LEU A 208 17.57 3.73 -35.73
C LEU A 208 17.05 3.76 -37.19
N GLY A 209 17.11 4.91 -37.86
CA GLY A 209 16.67 5.14 -39.24
C GLY A 209 17.44 4.41 -40.34
N SER A 210 18.14 3.30 -40.06
CA SER A 210 18.85 2.53 -41.09
C SER A 210 18.59 1.03 -40.97
N GLY A 211 17.52 0.54 -41.62
CA GLY A 211 17.39 -0.81 -42.20
C GLY A 211 17.57 -2.06 -41.33
N VAL A 212 17.85 -1.94 -40.03
CA VAL A 212 18.08 -3.07 -39.13
C VAL A 212 16.85 -3.26 -38.25
N HIS A 213 16.30 -4.47 -38.24
CA HIS A 213 15.24 -4.87 -37.32
C HIS A 213 15.82 -4.96 -35.91
N ALA A 214 15.72 -3.88 -35.14
CA ALA A 214 16.09 -3.85 -33.73
C ALA A 214 14.81 -3.87 -32.87
N ALA A 215 14.72 -4.81 -31.93
CA ALA A 215 13.69 -4.81 -30.90
C ALA A 215 14.16 -3.96 -29.72
N LEU A 216 13.47 -2.84 -29.45
CA LEU A 216 13.70 -2.05 -28.24
C LEU A 216 12.97 -2.70 -27.08
N LEU A 217 13.73 -3.24 -26.13
CA LEU A 217 13.20 -3.88 -24.93
C LEU A 217 13.06 -2.83 -23.82
N LEU A 218 11.84 -2.46 -23.46
CA LEU A 218 11.54 -1.64 -22.29
C LEU A 218 11.69 -2.47 -21.03
N GLN A 219 12.65 -2.11 -20.17
CA GLN A 219 12.64 -2.53 -18.78
C GLN A 219 11.89 -1.46 -17.98
N ALA A 220 10.60 -1.68 -17.68
CA ALA A 220 9.88 -0.74 -16.83
C ALA A 220 10.53 -0.75 -15.43
N ALA A 221 10.98 0.42 -14.96
CA ALA A 221 11.54 0.51 -13.61
C ALA A 221 10.38 0.35 -12.60
N ARG A 222 10.47 -0.66 -11.75
CA ARG A 222 9.49 -0.90 -10.68
C ARG A 222 9.85 -0.03 -9.47
N PRO A 223 8.89 0.67 -8.86
CA PRO A 223 9.13 1.30 -7.57
C PRO A 223 9.49 0.20 -6.55
N GLN A 224 10.66 0.27 -5.94
CA GLN A 224 11.04 -0.62 -4.84
C GLN A 224 10.40 -0.05 -3.57
N PHE A 225 9.68 -0.83 -2.76
CA PHE A 225 9.12 -0.27 -1.53
C PHE A 225 10.13 -0.32 -0.38
N PRO A 226 10.52 0.84 0.20
CA PRO A 226 10.36 1.16 1.62
C PRO A 226 10.66 0.20 2.78
N SER A 227 11.08 -1.06 2.61
CA SER A 227 11.14 -2.11 3.66
C SER A 227 10.11 -1.93 4.77
N LEU A 228 8.85 -1.83 4.37
CA LEU A 228 7.70 -2.05 5.24
C LEU A 228 7.38 -3.55 5.13
N PRO A 229 7.09 -4.27 6.22
CA PRO A 229 6.58 -5.63 6.13
C PRO A 229 5.21 -5.57 5.43
N LEU A 230 5.19 -5.93 4.14
CA LEU A 230 3.99 -5.92 3.32
C LEU A 230 3.32 -7.30 3.39
N VAL A 231 2.04 -7.32 3.73
CA VAL A 231 1.20 -8.51 3.57
C VAL A 231 0.96 -8.70 2.06
N SER A 232 0.82 -9.93 1.55
CA SER A 232 0.61 -10.19 0.10
C SER A 232 -0.51 -9.35 -0.55
N GLY A 233 -1.49 -8.88 0.22
CA GLY A 233 -2.56 -7.98 -0.26
C GLY A 233 -2.16 -6.51 -0.42
N GLU A 234 -1.05 -6.06 0.19
CA GLU A 234 -0.58 -4.66 0.15
C GLU A 234 0.32 -4.38 -1.07
N LEU A 235 0.89 -5.43 -1.67
CA LEU A 235 1.67 -5.35 -2.92
C LEU A 235 0.83 -4.80 -4.10
N GLN A 236 -0.49 -5.04 -4.11
CA GLN A 236 -1.40 -4.57 -5.16
C GLN A 236 -1.73 -3.07 -5.10
N PHE A 237 -1.69 -2.46 -3.92
CA PHE A 237 -1.94 -1.02 -3.76
C PHE A 237 -0.72 -0.17 -4.12
N LEU A 238 0.44 -0.79 -3.99
CA LEU A 238 1.75 -0.17 -4.17
C LEU A 238 2.27 -0.39 -5.61
N ILE A 239 1.84 -1.46 -6.27
CA ILE A 239 2.06 -1.71 -7.70
C ILE A 239 0.72 -2.12 -8.33
N PRO A 240 0.03 -1.24 -9.06
CA PRO A 240 -1.16 -1.64 -9.81
C PRO A 240 -0.77 -2.71 -10.84
N GLY A 241 -1.25 -3.94 -10.66
CA GLY A 241 -1.07 -5.06 -11.62
C GLY A 241 -0.27 -6.29 -11.15
N GLY A 242 0.10 -6.42 -9.87
CA GLY A 242 0.75 -7.63 -9.35
C GLY A 242 -0.23 -8.65 -8.76
N SER A 243 -0.28 -9.88 -9.29
CA SER A 243 -0.87 -11.04 -8.56
C SER A 243 0.18 -11.72 -7.68
N PRO A 244 -0.23 -12.36 -6.58
CA PRO A 244 0.69 -12.95 -5.61
C PRO A 244 1.22 -14.29 -6.13
N GLY A 245 2.50 -14.35 -6.51
CA GLY A 245 3.17 -15.64 -6.74
C GLY A 245 4.15 -15.76 -7.90
N SER A 246 4.42 -14.71 -8.69
CA SER A 246 5.48 -14.80 -9.71
C SER A 246 6.61 -13.80 -9.48
N ASP A 247 7.77 -14.33 -9.08
CA ASP A 247 8.97 -13.98 -9.82
C ASP A 247 8.66 -14.22 -11.31
N LEU A 248 8.86 -13.17 -12.12
CA LEU A 248 8.62 -13.09 -13.57
C LEU A 248 7.20 -12.68 -14.01
N LEU A 249 7.16 -11.48 -14.60
CA LEU A 249 6.52 -11.21 -15.90
C LEU A 249 5.03 -11.55 -16.07
N TYR A 250 4.19 -10.53 -15.89
CA TYR A 250 3.27 -10.16 -16.96
C TYR A 250 3.15 -8.63 -16.98
N PHE A 251 3.88 -7.99 -17.89
CA PHE A 251 3.43 -6.69 -18.39
C PHE A 251 2.24 -7.03 -19.27
N ASP A 252 1.05 -6.68 -18.84
CA ASP A 252 -0.05 -6.64 -19.77
C ASP A 252 0.19 -5.47 -20.73
N ALA A 253 0.74 -5.80 -21.90
CA ALA A 253 1.05 -4.88 -22.99
C ALA A 253 -0.22 -4.51 -23.79
N GLU A 254 -1.39 -4.96 -23.37
CA GLU A 254 -2.63 -4.63 -24.04
C GLU A 254 -3.01 -3.16 -23.82
N PRO A 255 -3.37 -2.43 -24.89
CA PRO A 255 -3.81 -1.05 -24.78
C PRO A 255 -5.01 -0.93 -23.84
N VAL A 256 -5.13 0.23 -23.19
CA VAL A 256 -6.29 0.53 -22.34
C VAL A 256 -7.55 0.49 -23.21
N THR A 257 -8.39 -0.52 -22.98
CA THR A 257 -9.66 -0.69 -23.69
C THR A 257 -10.75 0.19 -23.07
N GLU A 258 -11.77 0.54 -23.84
CA GLU A 258 -12.93 1.26 -23.32
C GLU A 258 -13.65 0.45 -22.22
N GLU A 259 -13.68 -0.87 -22.37
CA GLU A 259 -14.17 -1.81 -21.36
C GLU A 259 -13.44 -1.69 -20.02
N TRP A 260 -12.11 -1.58 -20.05
CA TRP A 260 -11.31 -1.35 -18.84
C TRP A 260 -11.60 0.01 -18.22
N LYS A 261 -11.70 1.09 -19.02
CA LYS A 261 -12.00 2.44 -18.51
C LYS A 261 -13.37 2.50 -17.84
N ILE A 262 -14.37 1.91 -18.48
CA ILE A 262 -15.75 1.84 -17.96
C ILE A 262 -15.76 1.04 -16.66
N SER A 263 -15.12 -0.12 -16.64
CA SER A 263 -15.06 -0.98 -15.45
C SER A 263 -14.35 -0.28 -14.29
N LYS A 264 -13.22 0.40 -14.54
CA LYS A 264 -12.49 1.15 -13.51
C LYS A 264 -13.31 2.31 -12.94
N LYS A 265 -14.03 3.02 -13.81
CA LYS A 265 -14.95 4.10 -13.40
C LYS A 265 -16.07 3.55 -12.51
N LEU A 266 -16.71 2.46 -12.92
CA LEU A 266 -17.81 1.84 -12.17
C LEU A 266 -17.36 1.23 -10.85
N ILE A 267 -16.17 0.62 -10.80
CA ILE A 267 -15.56 0.13 -9.55
C ILE A 267 -15.33 1.28 -8.57
N THR A 268 -14.75 2.39 -9.05
CA THR A 268 -14.52 3.58 -8.21
C THR A 268 -15.85 4.10 -7.68
N LEU A 269 -16.84 4.25 -8.56
CA LEU A 269 -18.18 4.72 -8.19
C LEU A 269 -18.86 3.78 -7.18
N SER A 270 -18.68 2.46 -7.31
CA SER A 270 -19.26 1.47 -6.42
C SER A 270 -18.69 1.48 -5.00
N CYS A 271 -17.54 2.13 -4.79
CA CYS A 271 -16.94 2.29 -3.46
C CYS A 271 -17.59 3.40 -2.65
N ASP A 272 -18.21 4.38 -3.33
CA ASP A 272 -18.73 5.59 -2.71
C ASP A 272 -20.27 5.66 -2.76
N THR A 273 -20.88 4.97 -3.72
CA THR A 273 -22.32 5.07 -3.99
C THR A 273 -22.93 3.76 -4.48
N PRO A 274 -24.23 3.50 -4.19
CA PRO A 274 -24.95 2.39 -4.82
C PRO A 274 -25.05 2.57 -6.33
N LEU A 275 -24.64 1.56 -7.09
CA LEU A 275 -24.80 1.52 -8.54
C LEU A 275 -26.24 1.15 -8.91
N SER A 276 -26.72 1.70 -10.03
CA SER A 276 -27.97 1.24 -10.67
C SER A 276 -27.87 -0.22 -11.12
N LYS A 277 -29.01 -0.90 -11.31
CA LYS A 277 -29.00 -2.32 -11.74
C LYS A 277 -28.33 -2.48 -13.10
N GLU A 278 -28.51 -1.51 -13.98
CA GLU A 278 -27.90 -1.46 -15.31
C GLU A 278 -26.37 -1.33 -15.19
N GLU A 279 -25.88 -0.44 -14.31
CA GLU A 279 -24.44 -0.28 -14.07
C GLU A 279 -23.82 -1.51 -13.40
N GLN A 280 -24.53 -2.15 -12.47
CA GLN A 280 -24.07 -3.41 -11.85
C GLN A 280 -23.95 -4.52 -12.89
N GLN A 281 -24.97 -4.68 -13.75
CA GLN A 281 -24.96 -5.67 -14.82
C GLN A 281 -23.87 -5.37 -15.84
N GLN A 282 -23.70 -4.09 -16.22
CA GLN A 282 -22.64 -3.66 -17.12
C GLN A 282 -21.27 -4.00 -16.53
N LEU A 283 -21.01 -3.65 -15.27
CA LEU A 283 -19.75 -3.95 -14.61
C LEU A 283 -19.50 -5.46 -14.55
N ILE A 284 -20.47 -6.25 -14.09
CA ILE A 284 -20.31 -7.72 -14.02
C ILE A 284 -20.08 -8.32 -15.41
N HIS A 285 -20.79 -7.83 -16.44
CA HIS A 285 -20.63 -8.30 -17.81
C HIS A 285 -19.24 -7.96 -18.37
N THR A 286 -18.80 -6.72 -18.24
CA THR A 286 -17.48 -6.27 -18.74
C THR A 286 -16.32 -6.96 -18.02
N LEU A 287 -16.49 -7.32 -16.75
CA LEU A 287 -15.52 -8.11 -16.00
C LEU A 287 -15.56 -9.60 -16.32
N SER A 288 -16.64 -10.06 -16.96
CA SER A 288 -16.77 -11.44 -17.43
C SER A 288 -16.14 -11.65 -18.81
N SER A 289 -15.80 -10.57 -19.53
CA SER A 289 -15.21 -10.59 -20.86
C SER A 289 -13.69 -10.35 -20.81
N GLY A 290 -12.92 -11.31 -21.31
CA GLY A 290 -11.47 -11.16 -21.51
C GLY A 290 -10.66 -11.10 -20.21
N ASP A 291 -9.50 -10.42 -20.28
CA ASP A 291 -8.54 -10.28 -19.17
C ASP A 291 -8.83 -9.06 -18.27
N VAL A 292 -9.91 -8.31 -18.54
CA VAL A 292 -10.23 -7.03 -17.89
C VAL A 292 -10.27 -7.14 -16.36
N PHE A 293 -10.80 -8.24 -15.83
CA PHE A 293 -10.84 -8.50 -14.39
C PHE A 293 -9.44 -8.53 -13.76
N ASN A 294 -8.49 -9.24 -14.38
CA ASN A 294 -7.12 -9.36 -13.89
C ASN A 294 -6.39 -8.01 -14.00
N ARG A 295 -6.70 -7.22 -15.04
CA ARG A 295 -6.11 -5.89 -15.31
C ARG A 295 -6.56 -4.79 -14.34
N LEU A 296 -7.64 -4.98 -13.59
CA LEU A 296 -8.18 -3.95 -12.71
C LEU A 296 -7.61 -3.97 -11.29
N GLY A 297 -6.95 -5.06 -10.89
CA GLY A 297 -6.29 -5.16 -9.58
C GLY A 297 -7.27 -5.08 -8.41
N ILE A 298 -8.30 -5.93 -8.43
CA ILE A 298 -9.30 -6.01 -7.35
C ILE A 298 -8.67 -6.66 -6.12
N ASN A 299 -8.72 -5.96 -4.99
CA ASN A 299 -8.14 -6.42 -3.72
C ASN A 299 -9.17 -6.45 -2.59
N ILE A 300 -8.73 -6.97 -1.43
CA ILE A 300 -9.56 -7.18 -0.24
C ILE A 300 -10.23 -5.90 0.27
N GLU A 301 -9.51 -4.77 0.38
CA GLU A 301 -10.10 -3.55 0.96
C GLU A 301 -11.06 -2.89 -0.03
N LEU A 302 -10.76 -2.98 -1.33
CA LEU A 302 -11.65 -2.52 -2.38
C LEU A 302 -12.97 -3.29 -2.32
N LEU A 303 -12.93 -4.62 -2.25
CA LEU A 303 -14.13 -5.45 -2.10
C LEU A 303 -14.90 -5.15 -0.82
N GLY A 304 -14.19 -4.84 0.27
CA GLY A 304 -14.78 -4.35 1.51
C GLY A 304 -15.55 -3.05 1.33
N ARG A 305 -14.96 -2.05 0.64
CA ARG A 305 -15.62 -0.77 0.33
C ARG A 305 -16.81 -0.94 -0.61
N ILE A 306 -16.66 -1.74 -1.65
CA ILE A 306 -17.76 -2.08 -2.56
C ILE A 306 -18.90 -2.73 -1.78
N ALA A 307 -18.61 -3.64 -0.84
CA ALA A 307 -19.64 -4.30 -0.05
C ALA A 307 -20.45 -3.34 0.84
N ILE A 308 -19.92 -2.15 1.18
CA ILE A 308 -20.67 -1.15 1.96
C ILE A 308 -21.88 -0.62 1.17
N HIS A 309 -21.77 -0.47 -0.15
CA HIS A 309 -22.82 0.14 -0.98
C HIS A 309 -23.43 -0.82 -2.01
N ASN A 310 -22.68 -1.84 -2.42
CA ASN A 310 -22.95 -2.75 -3.52
C ASN A 310 -22.54 -4.20 -3.18
N PRO A 311 -23.17 -4.83 -2.16
CA PRO A 311 -22.80 -6.18 -1.70
C PRO A 311 -22.88 -7.26 -2.80
N ASP A 312 -23.86 -7.17 -3.71
CA ASP A 312 -24.01 -8.10 -4.84
C ASP A 312 -22.83 -8.04 -5.81
N VAL A 313 -22.37 -6.83 -6.11
CA VAL A 313 -21.19 -6.61 -6.95
C VAL A 313 -19.97 -7.20 -6.26
N SER A 314 -19.75 -6.87 -4.98
CA SER A 314 -18.62 -7.41 -4.21
C SER A 314 -18.60 -8.94 -4.22
N ALA A 315 -19.76 -9.58 -4.00
CA ALA A 315 -19.90 -11.03 -4.05
C ALA A 315 -19.59 -11.61 -5.44
N ALA A 316 -20.12 -11.00 -6.50
CA ALA A 316 -19.87 -11.43 -7.88
C ALA A 316 -18.38 -11.33 -8.26
N LEU A 317 -17.67 -10.31 -7.75
CA LEU A 317 -16.24 -10.15 -7.93
C LEU A 317 -15.44 -11.20 -7.14
N MET A 318 -15.84 -11.50 -5.90
CA MET A 318 -15.18 -12.54 -5.09
C MET A 318 -15.24 -13.93 -5.73
N LEU A 319 -16.34 -14.25 -6.41
CA LEU A 319 -16.50 -15.51 -7.14
C LEU A 319 -15.52 -15.66 -8.32
N ARG A 320 -14.88 -14.57 -8.76
CA ARG A 320 -13.88 -14.59 -9.83
C ARG A 320 -12.47 -14.83 -9.31
N LEU A 321 -12.25 -14.69 -8.01
CA LEU A 321 -10.96 -14.96 -7.38
C LEU A 321 -10.76 -16.46 -7.13
N PRO A 322 -9.52 -16.93 -6.98
CA PRO A 322 -9.25 -18.25 -6.44
C PRO A 322 -10.00 -18.47 -5.12
N PRO A 323 -10.55 -19.67 -4.84
CA PRO A 323 -11.40 -19.90 -3.66
C PRO A 323 -10.75 -19.51 -2.32
N GLN A 324 -9.43 -19.67 -2.20
CA GLN A 324 -8.68 -19.27 -1.00
C GLN A 324 -8.66 -17.75 -0.81
N GLU A 325 -8.46 -16.99 -1.89
CA GLU A 325 -8.46 -15.52 -1.85
C GLU A 325 -9.88 -14.99 -1.62
N GLY A 326 -10.89 -15.55 -2.30
CA GLY A 326 -12.29 -15.24 -2.06
C GLY A 326 -12.69 -15.46 -0.59
N SER A 327 -12.28 -16.57 0.01
CA SER A 327 -12.50 -16.85 1.44
C SER A 327 -11.83 -15.82 2.36
N GLN A 328 -10.62 -15.37 2.04
CA GLN A 328 -9.94 -14.32 2.80
C GLN A 328 -10.69 -12.99 2.70
N CYS A 329 -11.22 -12.63 1.52
CA CYS A 329 -12.03 -11.44 1.33
C CYS A 329 -13.30 -11.46 2.19
N ILE A 330 -13.99 -12.61 2.24
CA ILE A 330 -15.17 -12.77 3.09
C ILE A 330 -14.80 -12.62 4.57
N ARG A 331 -13.65 -13.18 4.99
CA ARG A 331 -13.17 -13.03 6.37
C ARG A 331 -12.87 -11.57 6.73
N HIS A 332 -12.36 -10.79 5.79
CA HIS A 332 -12.14 -9.36 5.97
C HIS A 332 -13.47 -8.60 6.12
N ILE A 333 -14.46 -8.87 5.26
CA ILE A 333 -15.80 -8.26 5.34
C ILE A 333 -16.48 -8.57 6.67
N LEU A 334 -16.36 -9.81 7.17
CA LEU A 334 -16.91 -10.20 8.47
C LEU A 334 -16.32 -9.43 9.65
N LYS A 335 -15.14 -8.82 9.47
CA LYS A 335 -14.43 -8.05 10.50
C LYS A 335 -14.47 -6.54 10.26
N SER A 336 -15.02 -6.08 9.13
CA SER A 336 -15.04 -4.67 8.76
C SER A 336 -16.34 -4.00 9.21
N SER A 337 -16.48 -2.70 8.92
CA SER A 337 -17.64 -1.89 9.27
C SER A 337 -18.82 -2.04 8.29
N VAL A 338 -18.91 -3.16 7.55
CA VAL A 338 -20.02 -3.43 6.62
C VAL A 338 -21.29 -3.76 7.41
N SER A 339 -22.44 -3.27 6.96
CA SER A 339 -23.71 -3.51 7.65
C SER A 339 -24.05 -5.03 7.67
N PRO A 340 -24.70 -5.55 8.71
CA PRO A 340 -25.02 -6.97 8.80
C PRO A 340 -25.82 -7.49 7.60
N GLU A 341 -26.74 -6.70 7.07
CA GLU A 341 -27.54 -7.04 5.89
C GLU A 341 -26.65 -7.22 4.64
N HIS A 342 -25.69 -6.32 4.43
CA HIS A 342 -24.77 -6.42 3.30
C HIS A 342 -23.79 -7.57 3.45
N VAL A 343 -23.32 -7.85 4.68
CA VAL A 343 -22.53 -9.05 4.98
C VAL A 343 -23.30 -10.31 4.62
N GLU A 344 -24.56 -10.41 5.02
CA GLU A 344 -25.43 -11.57 4.74
C GLU A 344 -25.63 -11.77 3.22
N THR A 345 -25.88 -10.69 2.48
CA THR A 345 -25.95 -10.72 1.00
C THR A 345 -24.64 -11.23 0.39
N VAL A 346 -23.48 -10.76 0.85
CA VAL A 346 -22.18 -11.22 0.36
C VAL A 346 -21.98 -12.71 0.64
N LEU A 347 -22.28 -13.18 1.85
CA LEU A 347 -22.16 -14.60 2.20
C LEU A 347 -23.03 -15.48 1.30
N LEU A 348 -24.28 -15.09 1.07
CA LEU A 348 -25.21 -15.87 0.26
C LEU A 348 -24.78 -15.93 -1.22
N HIS A 349 -24.36 -14.79 -1.78
CA HIS A 349 -24.04 -14.69 -3.20
C HIS A 349 -22.61 -15.16 -3.53
N ALA A 350 -21.66 -15.09 -2.59
CA ALA A 350 -20.30 -15.61 -2.75
C ALA A 350 -20.13 -17.04 -2.22
N SER A 351 -21.22 -17.81 -2.11
CA SER A 351 -21.23 -19.08 -1.38
C SER A 351 -20.29 -20.17 -1.91
N LYS A 352 -19.90 -20.10 -3.19
CA LYS A 352 -18.93 -21.04 -3.81
C LYS A 352 -17.50 -20.89 -3.33
N VAL A 353 -17.12 -19.73 -2.80
CA VAL A 353 -15.78 -19.46 -2.26
C VAL A 353 -15.76 -19.45 -0.73
N LEU A 354 -16.89 -19.73 -0.09
CA LEU A 354 -16.97 -19.87 1.36
C LEU A 354 -16.18 -21.08 1.84
N GLN A 355 -15.48 -20.89 2.96
CA GLN A 355 -14.87 -21.97 3.72
C GLN A 355 -15.50 -22.06 5.11
N GLN A 356 -15.33 -23.21 5.76
CA GLN A 356 -15.89 -23.49 7.08
C GLN A 356 -15.49 -22.46 8.15
N ASP A 357 -14.27 -21.92 8.06
CA ASP A 357 -13.79 -20.83 8.92
C ASP A 357 -14.62 -19.54 8.78
N ASN A 358 -15.10 -19.21 7.58
CA ASN A 358 -15.93 -18.02 7.35
C ASN A 358 -17.27 -18.17 8.07
N LEU A 359 -17.92 -19.33 7.91
CA LEU A 359 -19.18 -19.64 8.56
C LEU A 359 -19.04 -19.62 10.08
N ARG A 360 -17.98 -20.25 10.61
CA ARG A 360 -17.67 -20.23 12.05
C ARG A 360 -17.48 -18.80 12.57
N THR A 361 -16.74 -17.97 11.83
CA THR A 361 -16.50 -16.56 12.19
C THR A 361 -17.80 -15.78 12.23
N TYR A 362 -18.66 -15.94 11.22
CA TYR A 362 -19.97 -15.30 11.15
C TYR A 362 -20.88 -15.69 12.34
N ILE A 363 -21.03 -16.99 12.60
CA ILE A 363 -21.82 -17.49 13.73
C ILE A 363 -21.29 -16.96 15.06
N THR A 364 -19.98 -17.05 15.28
CA THR A 364 -19.36 -16.60 16.54
C THR A 364 -19.57 -15.10 16.75
N GLY A 365 -19.43 -14.29 15.70
CA GLY A 365 -19.67 -12.84 15.76
C GLY A 365 -21.12 -12.50 16.13
N LYS A 366 -22.10 -13.18 15.51
CA LYS A 366 -23.53 -13.00 15.81
C LYS A 366 -23.86 -13.44 17.24
N LEU A 367 -23.39 -14.60 17.67
CA LEU A 367 -23.59 -15.07 19.05
C LEU A 367 -22.99 -14.11 20.07
N HIS A 368 -21.78 -13.61 19.84
CA HIS A 368 -21.13 -12.64 20.70
C HIS A 368 -21.94 -11.33 20.81
N PHE A 369 -22.46 -10.82 19.69
CA PHE A 369 -23.28 -9.60 19.67
C PHE A 369 -24.54 -9.68 20.54
N PHE A 370 -25.15 -10.87 20.66
CA PHE A 370 -26.35 -11.07 21.47
C PHE A 370 -26.10 -11.61 22.88
N LYS A 371 -24.86 -12.04 23.19
CA LYS A 371 -24.52 -12.70 24.46
C LYS A 371 -24.83 -11.86 25.69
N GLU A 372 -24.57 -10.55 25.62
CA GLU A 372 -24.71 -9.63 26.76
C GLU A 372 -26.09 -8.96 26.86
N LYS A 373 -26.94 -9.10 25.82
CA LYS A 373 -28.26 -8.45 25.80
C LYS A 373 -29.22 -9.25 26.66
N THR A 374 -29.67 -8.74 27.80
CA THR A 374 -30.63 -9.44 28.68
C THR A 374 -32.05 -9.48 28.10
N SER A 375 -32.48 -8.42 27.40
CA SER A 375 -33.75 -8.32 26.69
C SER A 375 -33.54 -8.01 25.21
N LEU A 376 -34.40 -8.51 24.32
CA LEU A 376 -34.34 -8.28 22.87
C LEU A 376 -35.35 -7.21 22.44
N SER A 377 -34.89 -6.20 21.72
CA SER A 377 -35.75 -5.25 21.00
C SER A 377 -36.39 -5.89 19.76
N SER A 378 -37.36 -5.22 19.13
CA SER A 378 -37.91 -5.67 17.84
C SER A 378 -36.83 -5.79 16.75
N SER A 379 -35.94 -4.80 16.66
CA SER A 379 -34.80 -4.82 15.74
C SER A 379 -33.83 -5.98 16.02
N ASP A 380 -33.64 -6.34 17.30
CA ASP A 380 -32.84 -7.51 17.66
C ASP A 380 -33.49 -8.82 17.18
N LYS A 381 -34.81 -8.95 17.34
CA LYS A 381 -35.57 -10.11 16.86
C LYS A 381 -35.50 -10.25 15.34
N ASP A 382 -35.64 -9.14 14.61
CA ASP A 382 -35.49 -9.10 13.15
C ASP A 382 -34.08 -9.50 12.72
N SER A 383 -33.05 -9.05 13.45
CA SER A 383 -31.66 -9.41 13.18
C SER A 383 -31.37 -10.90 13.46
N ILE A 384 -31.95 -11.47 14.52
CA ILE A 384 -31.87 -12.92 14.80
C ILE A 384 -32.60 -13.72 13.72
N LYS A 385 -33.77 -13.26 13.28
CA LYS A 385 -34.51 -13.88 12.19
C LYS A 385 -33.68 -13.90 10.90
N SER A 386 -33.07 -12.78 10.52
CA SER A 386 -32.19 -12.70 9.35
C SER A 386 -30.99 -13.63 9.49
N PHE A 387 -30.36 -13.67 10.67
CA PHE A 387 -29.26 -14.58 10.97
C PHE A 387 -29.63 -16.05 10.73
N ILE A 388 -30.74 -16.52 11.30
CA ILE A 388 -31.19 -17.92 11.16
C ILE A 388 -31.61 -18.24 9.73
N MET A 389 -32.30 -17.32 9.04
CA MET A 389 -32.66 -17.51 7.64
C MET A 389 -31.43 -17.59 6.74
N THR A 390 -30.41 -16.76 6.98
CA THR A 390 -29.13 -16.80 6.26
C THR A 390 -28.40 -18.10 6.52
N LEU A 391 -28.31 -18.56 7.78
CA LEU A 391 -27.73 -19.88 8.10
C LEU A 391 -28.46 -21.02 7.40
N HIS A 392 -29.79 -20.98 7.42
CA HIS A 392 -30.61 -21.98 6.74
C HIS A 392 -30.27 -22.02 5.25
N GLN A 393 -30.20 -20.86 4.59
CA GLN A 393 -29.87 -20.80 3.16
C GLN A 393 -28.43 -21.25 2.87
N LEU A 394 -27.45 -20.88 3.69
CA LEU A 394 -26.06 -21.31 3.51
C LEU A 394 -25.93 -22.84 3.66
N VAL A 395 -26.56 -23.44 4.67
CA VAL A 395 -26.43 -24.88 4.93
C VAL A 395 -27.30 -25.73 3.98
N THR A 396 -28.48 -25.25 3.56
CA THR A 396 -29.41 -26.04 2.74
C THR A 396 -29.30 -25.78 1.23
N LYS A 397 -29.05 -24.54 0.80
CA LYS A 397 -28.93 -24.19 -0.63
C LYS A 397 -27.48 -24.24 -1.11
N ALA A 398 -26.52 -23.74 -0.34
CA ALA A 398 -25.12 -23.73 -0.78
C ALA A 398 -24.40 -25.08 -0.57
N SER A 399 -24.94 -26.01 0.23
CA SER A 399 -24.40 -27.38 0.36
C SER A 399 -24.49 -28.23 -0.92
N LYS A 400 -25.29 -27.81 -1.90
CA LYS A 400 -25.28 -28.40 -3.25
C LYS A 400 -23.97 -28.10 -4.00
N ASP A 401 -23.40 -26.92 -3.76
CA ASP A 401 -22.18 -26.43 -4.41
C ASP A 401 -20.94 -26.63 -3.53
N ASN A 402 -21.10 -26.76 -2.20
CA ASN A 402 -20.00 -26.82 -1.24
C ASN A 402 -20.31 -27.79 -0.07
N LYS A 403 -19.96 -29.08 -0.24
CA LYS A 403 -20.38 -30.19 0.65
C LYS A 403 -19.79 -30.15 2.07
N ASP A 404 -18.81 -29.29 2.31
CA ASP A 404 -18.05 -29.25 3.57
C ASP A 404 -18.57 -28.20 4.57
N MET A 405 -19.67 -27.49 4.25
CA MET A 405 -20.26 -26.50 5.14
C MET A 405 -21.25 -27.12 6.12
N TYR A 406 -20.98 -26.99 7.43
CA TYR A 406 -21.85 -27.48 8.50
C TYR A 406 -21.82 -26.57 9.72
N ILE A 407 -22.81 -26.67 10.60
CA ILE A 407 -22.80 -25.97 11.90
C ILE A 407 -22.05 -26.84 12.90
N ALA A 408 -20.93 -26.35 13.42
CA ALA A 408 -20.13 -27.08 14.40
C ALA A 408 -20.93 -27.38 15.67
N GLU A 409 -20.82 -28.61 16.18
CA GLU A 409 -21.62 -29.08 17.33
C GLU A 409 -21.48 -28.18 18.56
N ALA A 410 -20.27 -27.66 18.82
CA ALA A 410 -19.99 -26.75 19.92
C ALA A 410 -20.75 -25.41 19.86
N LEU A 411 -21.34 -25.04 18.72
CA LEU A 411 -22.10 -23.80 18.55
C LEU A 411 -23.63 -24.03 18.58
N LYS A 412 -24.09 -25.29 18.47
CA LYS A 412 -25.53 -25.59 18.38
C LYS A 412 -26.30 -25.22 19.64
N SER A 413 -25.73 -25.44 20.83
CA SER A 413 -26.37 -25.07 22.10
C SER A 413 -26.61 -23.56 22.20
N ASP A 414 -25.62 -22.77 21.80
CA ASP A 414 -25.68 -21.32 21.89
C ASP A 414 -26.67 -20.73 20.88
N ILE A 415 -26.75 -21.30 19.68
CA ILE A 415 -27.77 -20.93 18.68
C ILE A 415 -29.16 -21.31 19.17
N THR A 416 -29.34 -22.51 19.75
CA THR A 416 -30.61 -22.96 20.31
C THR A 416 -31.14 -21.99 21.37
N HIS A 417 -30.28 -21.62 22.33
CA HIS A 417 -30.63 -20.64 23.37
C HIS A 417 -30.99 -19.27 22.78
N LEU A 418 -30.29 -18.82 21.71
CA LEU A 418 -30.62 -17.57 21.02
C LEU A 418 -31.99 -17.62 20.33
N CYS A 419 -32.32 -18.74 19.68
CA CYS A 419 -33.61 -18.94 19.01
C CYS A 419 -34.77 -18.96 20.02
N GLU A 420 -34.62 -19.69 21.14
CA GLU A 420 -35.60 -19.73 22.23
C GLU A 420 -35.86 -18.34 22.81
N LYS A 421 -34.80 -17.55 23.00
CA LYS A 421 -34.89 -16.18 23.51
C LYS A 421 -35.60 -15.21 22.55
N CYS A 422 -35.50 -15.44 21.23
CA CYS A 422 -36.14 -14.61 20.21
C CYS A 422 -37.68 -14.73 20.27
N ASP A 423 -38.19 -15.91 20.65
CA ASP A 423 -39.62 -16.20 20.80
C ASP A 423 -40.43 -15.90 19.52
N LEU A 424 -39.82 -16.22 18.36
CA LEU A 424 -40.49 -16.18 17.06
C LEU A 424 -40.66 -17.62 16.54
N PRO A 425 -41.90 -18.08 16.27
CA PRO A 425 -42.16 -19.45 15.82
C PRO A 425 -41.42 -19.83 14.54
N GLU A 426 -41.32 -18.89 13.59
CA GLU A 426 -40.62 -19.08 12.32
C GLU A 426 -39.11 -19.29 12.50
N VAL A 427 -38.50 -18.64 13.49
CA VAL A 427 -37.07 -18.78 13.82
C VAL A 427 -36.80 -20.15 14.43
N SER A 428 -37.66 -20.57 15.35
CA SER A 428 -37.55 -21.88 16.01
C SER A 428 -37.77 -23.02 15.01
N ALA A 429 -38.76 -22.91 14.13
CA ALA A 429 -39.02 -23.90 13.09
C ALA A 429 -37.82 -24.09 12.14
N ARG A 430 -37.20 -22.98 11.69
CA ARG A 430 -36.03 -23.02 10.81
C ARG A 430 -34.78 -23.55 11.50
N TRP A 431 -34.65 -23.32 12.80
CA TRP A 431 -33.55 -23.89 13.57
C TRP A 431 -33.68 -25.41 13.73
N GLU A 432 -34.88 -25.92 14.03
CA GLU A 432 -35.10 -27.37 14.12
C GLU A 432 -34.93 -28.09 12.77
N GLU A 433 -35.16 -27.42 11.64
CA GLU A 433 -34.81 -27.95 10.30
C GLU A 433 -33.29 -28.03 10.05
N LEU A 434 -32.49 -27.20 10.73
CA LEU A 434 -31.03 -27.12 10.57
C LEU A 434 -30.24 -28.02 11.52
N LYS A 435 -30.82 -28.35 12.66
CA LYS A 435 -30.21 -29.09 13.78
C LYS A 435 -29.84 -30.52 13.39
#